data_AF-C0P5A3-F1
#
_entry.id   AF-C0P5A3-F1
#
_cell.length_a   1.000
_cell.length_b   1.000
_cell.length_c   1.000
_cell.angle_alpha   90.00
_cell.angle_beta   90.00
_cell.angle_gamma   90.00
#
_symmetry.space_group_name_H-M   'P 1'
#
loop_
_entity.id
_entity.type
_entity.pdbx_description
1 polymer ?
#
loop_
_entity_poly.entity_id
_entity_poly.type
_entity_poly.pdbx_seq_one_letter_code
_entity_poly.pdbx_strand_id
1 'polypeptide(L)'
;MARAALRLGVRALALLVFVSVALLPLVSSDDGYRHCEGVVRGWADASSGRVKDGDKLSLKDLLFFLHIPRTGGRTYFHCFLKKLYTNAQECPRSYDKLRFDPSHPDCKLVVSHDDYSLTSKLPRERTSVVTILRNPVDRVFSTYEFSVEVAARFLVHPNLTSAKLMTTRVLTKSRAVSTLDIWPWKYLVPWMREDLFARRDARGVYKVHSSKKVNAYDVDDMVMPLHRYINDPVAHEIIHNGATFQITGLTNNSYFDGAHEVRHCVRKHPDLGRIVLEVAKNRLDQMLYVGLTEDHEESARLFAHMVGAQVLSQSGTLTLDLKEDLPIETDSHPSMEPEDEETNGHLHTWLAE
;
A
#
# COMPACT_ATOMS: atom_id res chain seq x y z
N MET A 1 -61.65 37.91 26.31
CA MET A 1 -60.56 37.25 27.07
C MET A 1 -59.85 36.11 26.31
N ALA A 2 -60.53 35.37 25.41
CA ALA A 2 -59.92 34.24 24.68
C ALA A 2 -58.74 34.59 23.73
N ARG A 3 -58.70 35.79 23.13
CA ARG A 3 -57.61 36.19 22.22
C ARG A 3 -56.27 36.49 22.91
N ALA A 4 -56.29 36.82 24.20
CA ALA A 4 -55.07 37.08 24.97
C ALA A 4 -54.37 35.77 25.38
N ALA A 5 -55.15 34.75 25.74
CA ALA A 5 -54.65 33.42 26.09
C ALA A 5 -53.94 32.73 24.91
N LEU A 6 -54.47 32.88 23.70
CA LEU A 6 -53.87 32.29 22.49
C LEU A 6 -52.51 32.91 22.14
N ARG A 7 -52.33 34.23 22.38
CA ARG A 7 -51.06 34.92 22.15
C ARG A 7 -49.98 34.58 23.20
N LEU A 8 -50.37 34.28 24.43
CA LEU A 8 -49.45 33.75 25.44
C LEU A 8 -49.03 32.31 25.12
N GLY A 9 -49.97 31.46 24.67
CA GLY A 9 -49.67 30.08 24.30
C GLY A 9 -48.67 29.97 23.15
N VAL A 10 -48.81 30.80 22.11
CA VAL A 10 -47.86 30.82 20.98
C VAL A 10 -46.49 31.36 21.38
N ARG A 11 -46.43 32.36 22.28
CA ARG A 11 -45.14 32.88 22.81
C ARG A 11 -44.45 31.89 23.74
N ALA A 12 -45.20 31.17 24.57
CA ALA A 12 -44.66 30.13 25.43
C ALA A 12 -44.15 28.93 24.60
N LEU A 13 -44.87 28.54 23.55
CA LEU A 13 -44.43 27.47 22.64
C LEU A 13 -43.19 27.89 21.83
N ALA A 14 -43.13 29.15 21.36
CA ALA A 14 -41.95 29.68 20.68
C ALA A 14 -40.74 29.74 21.61
N LEU A 15 -40.91 30.18 22.86
CA LEU A 15 -39.85 30.16 23.88
C LEU A 15 -39.40 28.73 24.21
N LEU A 16 -40.31 27.77 24.31
CA LEU A 16 -39.98 26.36 24.51
C LEU A 16 -39.22 25.76 23.32
N VAL A 17 -39.56 26.12 22.08
CA VAL A 17 -38.81 25.68 20.88
C VAL A 17 -37.42 26.34 20.84
N PHE A 18 -37.30 27.63 21.16
CA PHE A 18 -35.99 28.31 21.23
C PHE A 18 -35.11 27.76 22.35
N VAL A 19 -35.68 27.44 23.51
CA VAL A 19 -34.96 26.79 24.62
C VAL A 19 -34.60 25.34 24.28
N SER A 20 -35.43 24.63 23.50
CA SER A 20 -35.12 23.27 23.04
C SER A 20 -34.01 23.23 21.97
N VAL A 21 -33.92 24.26 21.12
CA VAL A 21 -32.82 24.40 20.15
C VAL A 21 -31.53 24.87 20.82
N ALA A 22 -31.63 25.66 21.90
CA ALA A 22 -30.47 26.09 22.70
C ALA A 22 -29.99 25.04 23.72
N LEU A 23 -30.77 23.98 23.98
CA LEU A 23 -30.44 22.83 24.84
C LEU A 23 -30.07 21.57 24.07
N LEU A 24 -29.90 21.64 22.74
CA LEU A 24 -29.01 20.70 22.08
C LEU A 24 -27.66 20.87 22.77
N PRO A 25 -27.07 19.81 23.36
CA PRO A 25 -25.75 19.93 23.89
C PRO A 25 -24.87 20.36 22.72
N LEU A 26 -24.24 21.54 22.83
CA LEU A 26 -22.92 21.78 22.25
C LEU A 26 -21.92 20.86 22.96
N VAL A 27 -22.18 19.54 22.92
CA VAL A 27 -21.24 18.46 23.13
C VAL A 27 -20.86 18.05 21.71
N SER A 28 -19.61 18.07 21.27
CA SER A 28 -18.40 18.51 21.91
C SER A 28 -17.33 18.50 20.82
N SER A 29 -17.03 19.64 20.21
CA SER A 29 -15.87 19.69 19.32
C SER A 29 -14.56 19.58 20.11
N ASP A 30 -14.54 20.09 21.34
CA ASP A 30 -13.35 20.11 22.20
C ASP A 30 -13.08 18.73 22.85
N ASP A 31 -14.09 18.02 23.35
CA ASP A 31 -13.90 16.67 23.94
C ASP A 31 -13.56 15.63 22.86
N GLY A 32 -14.19 15.73 21.69
CA GLY A 32 -13.85 14.88 20.54
C GLY A 32 -12.42 15.12 20.04
N TYR A 33 -11.96 16.37 20.03
CA TYR A 33 -10.59 16.70 19.68
C TYR A 33 -9.61 16.20 20.74
N ARG A 34 -9.86 16.45 22.04
CA ARG A 34 -8.99 16.00 23.14
C ARG A 34 -8.86 14.49 23.23
N HIS A 35 -9.96 13.76 23.00
CA HIS A 35 -9.91 12.31 22.85
C HIS A 35 -8.96 11.91 21.72
N CYS A 36 -9.15 12.50 20.54
CA CYS A 36 -8.33 12.20 19.39
C CYS A 36 -6.86 12.59 19.56
N GLU A 37 -6.58 13.72 20.19
CA GLU A 37 -5.23 14.14 20.54
C GLU A 37 -4.59 13.12 21.51
N GLY A 38 -5.33 12.69 22.55
CA GLY A 38 -4.88 11.68 23.50
C GLY A 38 -4.56 10.34 22.82
N VAL A 39 -5.43 9.87 21.92
CA VAL A 39 -5.21 8.64 21.14
C VAL A 39 -3.96 8.75 20.28
N VAL A 40 -3.81 9.83 19.51
CA VAL A 40 -2.68 10.01 18.58
C VAL A 40 -1.37 10.18 19.35
N ARG A 41 -1.35 10.97 20.43
CA ARG A 41 -0.14 11.16 21.26
C ARG A 41 0.24 9.89 22.00
N GLY A 42 -0.72 9.20 22.62
CA GLY A 42 -0.45 7.94 23.32
C GLY A 42 0.13 6.88 22.40
N TRP A 43 -0.39 6.77 21.16
CA TRP A 43 0.19 5.91 20.14
C TRP A 43 1.61 6.35 19.71
N ALA A 44 1.85 7.65 19.54
CA ALA A 44 3.16 8.17 19.14
C ALA A 44 4.23 7.98 20.22
N ASP A 45 3.87 8.17 21.50
CA ASP A 45 4.74 7.95 22.64
C ASP A 45 5.11 6.46 22.75
N ALA A 46 4.14 5.55 22.58
CA ALA A 46 4.38 4.11 22.54
C ALA A 46 5.22 3.68 21.32
N SER A 47 5.14 4.43 20.21
CA SER A 47 5.94 4.21 19.01
C SER A 47 7.37 4.70 19.13
N SER A 48 7.67 5.54 20.13
CA SER A 48 8.99 6.10 20.40
C SER A 48 9.86 5.10 21.18
N GLY A 49 10.03 3.89 20.63
CA GLY A 49 10.97 2.91 21.18
C GLY A 49 12.40 3.42 21.00
N ARG A 50 13.12 3.62 22.11
CA ARG A 50 14.56 3.94 22.09
C ARG A 50 15.33 2.74 21.56
N VAL A 51 15.55 2.68 20.24
CA VAL A 51 16.62 1.84 19.70
C VAL A 51 17.92 2.49 20.19
N LYS A 52 18.67 1.76 21.03
CA LYS A 52 20.04 2.19 21.39
C LYS A 52 20.78 2.39 20.07
N ASP A 53 21.59 3.45 20.03
CA ASP A 53 22.42 3.91 18.92
C ASP A 53 23.51 2.86 18.58
N GLY A 54 23.10 1.62 18.31
CA GLY A 54 23.92 0.62 17.66
C GLY A 54 24.11 1.03 16.21
N ASP A 55 25.04 0.38 15.53
CA ASP A 55 25.39 0.72 14.16
C ASP A 55 24.19 0.56 13.21
N LYS A 56 23.43 1.64 13.00
CA LYS A 56 22.25 1.73 12.12
C LYS A 56 22.57 1.26 10.71
N LEU A 57 23.84 1.42 10.32
CA LEU A 57 24.34 1.08 9.00
C LEU A 57 24.65 -0.42 8.87
N SER A 58 24.62 -1.19 9.96
CA SER A 58 24.88 -2.63 9.93
C SER A 58 23.63 -3.44 9.61
N LEU A 59 23.73 -4.25 8.56
CA LEU A 59 22.72 -5.23 8.18
C LEU A 59 22.64 -6.33 9.26
N LYS A 60 21.46 -6.51 9.82
CA LYS A 60 21.11 -7.64 10.69
C LYS A 60 20.66 -8.88 9.90
N ASP A 61 20.56 -10.02 10.56
CA ASP A 61 20.26 -11.34 9.96
C ASP A 61 18.99 -11.41 9.10
N LEU A 62 17.94 -10.67 9.45
CA LEU A 62 16.67 -10.63 8.71
C LEU A 62 16.50 -9.27 8.05
N LEU A 63 16.37 -9.25 6.73
CA LEU A 63 16.00 -8.07 5.98
C LEU A 63 14.49 -8.06 5.72
N PHE A 64 13.80 -7.03 6.20
CA PHE A 64 12.42 -6.76 5.85
C PHE A 64 12.37 -5.63 4.81
N PHE A 65 11.98 -5.98 3.59
CA PHE A 65 11.63 -5.00 2.57
C PHE A 65 10.16 -4.60 2.72
N LEU A 66 9.94 -3.42 3.31
CA LEU A 66 8.65 -2.77 3.39
C LEU A 66 8.28 -2.25 1.99
N HIS A 67 7.54 -3.06 1.22
CA HIS A 67 7.24 -2.76 -0.17
C HIS A 67 6.02 -1.83 -0.26
N ILE A 68 6.30 -0.53 -0.38
CA ILE A 68 5.26 0.47 -0.59
C ILE A 68 4.76 0.39 -2.04
N PRO A 69 3.46 0.14 -2.30
CA PRO A 69 2.97 -0.01 -3.67
C PRO A 69 3.26 1.20 -4.54
N ARG A 70 3.56 0.94 -5.82
CA ARG A 70 3.82 1.94 -6.88
C ARG A 70 5.05 2.83 -6.65
N THR A 71 6.05 2.32 -5.94
CA THR A 71 7.36 2.97 -5.70
C THR A 71 8.53 2.28 -6.43
N GLY A 72 8.26 1.49 -7.47
CA GLY A 72 9.30 0.72 -8.16
C GLY A 72 9.84 -0.48 -7.38
N GLY A 73 9.19 -0.89 -6.28
CA GLY A 73 9.68 -1.98 -5.44
C GLY A 73 9.76 -3.36 -6.12
N ARG A 74 8.98 -3.62 -7.19
CA ARG A 74 9.15 -4.82 -8.03
C ARG A 74 10.55 -4.89 -8.64
N THR A 75 11.08 -3.76 -9.11
CA THR A 75 12.45 -3.67 -9.65
C THR A 75 13.47 -4.01 -8.57
N TYR A 76 13.33 -3.42 -7.38
CA TYR A 76 14.20 -3.74 -6.24
C TYR A 76 14.14 -5.22 -5.84
N PHE A 77 12.94 -5.79 -5.81
CA PHE A 77 12.76 -7.19 -5.48
C PHE A 77 13.38 -8.12 -6.54
N HIS A 78 12.99 -7.99 -7.81
CA HIS A 78 13.39 -8.93 -8.86
C HIS A 78 14.82 -8.73 -9.36
N CYS A 79 15.30 -7.49 -9.46
CA CYS A 79 16.61 -7.19 -10.05
C CYS A 79 17.73 -7.23 -9.00
N PHE A 80 17.44 -6.94 -7.73
CA PHE A 80 18.46 -6.86 -6.69
C PHE A 80 18.28 -7.93 -5.62
N LEU A 81 17.16 -7.93 -4.89
CA LEU A 81 16.98 -8.85 -3.75
C LEU A 81 17.00 -10.33 -4.17
N LYS A 82 16.35 -10.68 -5.29
CA LYS A 82 16.39 -12.05 -5.85
C LYS A 82 17.77 -12.49 -6.36
N LYS A 83 18.72 -11.56 -6.51
CA LYS A 83 20.12 -11.86 -6.84
C LYS A 83 20.99 -12.01 -5.59
N LEU A 84 20.58 -11.37 -4.49
CA LEU A 84 21.29 -11.40 -3.20
C LEU A 84 20.85 -12.54 -2.29
N TYR A 85 19.58 -12.95 -2.38
CA TYR A 85 19.00 -14.01 -1.55
C TYR A 85 18.50 -15.17 -2.42
N THR A 86 18.75 -16.39 -1.97
CA THR A 86 18.22 -17.61 -2.60
C THR A 86 16.73 -17.79 -2.29
N ASN A 87 16.02 -18.58 -3.09
CA ASN A 87 14.59 -18.88 -2.83
C ASN A 87 14.37 -19.57 -1.46
N ALA A 88 15.37 -20.29 -0.94
CA ALA A 88 15.30 -20.91 0.40
C ALA A 88 15.42 -19.88 1.53
N GLN A 89 16.03 -18.72 1.25
CA GLN A 89 16.20 -17.62 2.18
C GLN A 89 15.02 -16.63 2.19
N GLU A 90 14.19 -16.63 1.14
CA GLU A 90 12.91 -15.90 1.09
C GLU A 90 11.92 -16.57 2.05
N CYS A 91 11.45 -15.80 3.03
CA CYS A 91 10.44 -16.28 3.96
C CYS A 91 9.12 -16.55 3.21
N PRO A 92 8.31 -17.53 3.64
CA PRO A 92 7.04 -17.83 2.99
C PRO A 92 6.15 -16.58 2.88
N ARG A 93 5.51 -16.42 1.72
CA ARG A 93 4.65 -15.26 1.47
C ARG A 93 3.38 -15.30 2.33
N SER A 94 3.06 -14.16 2.94
CA SER A 94 1.88 -13.98 3.77
C SER A 94 1.35 -12.55 3.63
N TYR A 95 0.14 -12.37 3.13
CA TYR A 95 -0.44 -11.05 2.78
C TYR A 95 -1.74 -10.71 3.53
N ASP A 96 -2.22 -11.62 4.38
CA ASP A 96 -3.41 -11.43 5.21
C ASP A 96 -3.10 -11.51 6.72
N LYS A 97 -2.29 -12.49 7.12
CA LYS A 97 -1.74 -12.69 8.46
C LYS A 97 -0.37 -13.32 8.32
N LEU A 98 0.49 -13.20 9.32
CA LEU A 98 1.75 -13.95 9.35
C LEU A 98 1.48 -15.44 9.58
N ARG A 99 1.73 -16.28 8.57
CA ARG A 99 1.46 -17.74 8.59
C ARG A 99 2.74 -18.60 8.64
N PHE A 100 3.88 -17.99 8.95
CA PHE A 100 5.15 -18.67 9.10
C PHE A 100 5.84 -18.21 10.39
N ASP A 101 6.80 -19.00 10.89
CA ASP A 101 7.66 -18.58 12.00
C ASP A 101 8.83 -17.74 11.46
N PRO A 102 8.84 -16.41 11.70
CA PRO A 102 9.93 -15.54 11.25
C PRO A 102 11.22 -15.76 12.05
N SER A 103 11.19 -16.61 13.08
CA SER A 103 12.36 -16.97 13.86
C SER A 103 13.19 -18.08 13.21
N HIS A 104 12.66 -18.74 12.17
CA HIS A 104 13.33 -19.83 11.47
C HIS A 104 14.68 -19.36 10.90
N PRO A 105 15.77 -20.14 11.08
CA PRO A 105 17.13 -19.69 10.75
C PRO A 105 17.31 -19.36 9.26
N ASP A 106 16.60 -20.07 8.37
CA ASP A 106 16.66 -19.84 6.93
C ASP A 106 15.79 -18.65 6.47
N CYS A 107 14.89 -18.14 7.29
CA CYS A 107 14.10 -16.95 6.95
C CYS A 107 14.98 -15.71 7.10
N LYS A 108 15.54 -15.24 5.98
CA LYS A 108 16.48 -14.10 5.92
C LYS A 108 15.92 -12.89 5.18
N LEU A 109 14.91 -13.08 4.32
CA LEU A 109 14.28 -12.01 3.56
C LEU A 109 12.75 -12.08 3.68
N VAL A 110 12.14 -11.05 4.26
CA VAL A 110 10.69 -10.81 4.23
C VAL A 110 10.41 -9.68 3.24
N VAL A 111 9.49 -9.89 2.30
CA VAL A 111 8.99 -8.85 1.40
C VAL A 111 7.48 -8.83 1.51
N SER A 112 6.91 -7.68 1.85
CA SER A 112 5.46 -7.57 2.01
C SER A 112 4.95 -6.16 1.73
N HIS A 113 3.70 -6.10 1.28
CA HIS A 113 2.90 -4.88 1.24
C HIS A 113 2.12 -4.63 2.55
N ASP A 114 2.32 -5.46 3.58
CA ASP A 114 1.92 -5.10 4.93
C ASP A 114 2.60 -3.79 5.37
N ASP A 115 2.09 -3.20 6.45
CA ASP A 115 2.69 -2.00 7.00
C ASP A 115 3.73 -2.30 8.08
N TYR A 116 4.40 -1.27 8.57
CA TYR A 116 5.47 -1.37 9.55
C TYR A 116 5.06 -2.08 10.84
N SER A 117 3.77 -2.18 11.16
CA SER A 117 3.31 -2.94 12.34
C SER A 117 3.67 -4.42 12.27
N LEU A 118 3.95 -4.96 11.07
CA LEU A 118 4.47 -6.32 10.88
C LEU A 118 5.77 -6.55 11.65
N THR A 119 6.59 -5.51 11.87
CA THR A 119 7.81 -5.59 12.67
C THR A 119 7.56 -6.03 14.12
N SER A 120 6.33 -5.89 14.63
CA SER A 120 5.93 -6.43 15.95
C SER A 120 5.90 -7.96 15.98
N LYS A 121 5.80 -8.61 14.82
CA LYS A 121 5.81 -10.07 14.66
C LYS A 121 7.18 -10.60 14.26
N LEU A 122 8.11 -9.74 13.86
CA LEU A 122 9.48 -10.11 13.48
C LEU A 122 10.42 -9.99 14.69
N PRO A 123 11.52 -10.75 14.76
CA PRO A 123 12.46 -10.63 15.87
C PRO A 123 13.24 -9.31 15.76
N ARG A 124 12.82 -8.30 16.53
CA ARG A 124 13.28 -6.89 16.43
C ARG A 124 14.81 -6.72 16.45
N GLU A 125 15.49 -7.49 17.29
CA GLU A 125 16.95 -7.40 17.45
C GLU A 125 17.69 -7.86 16.19
N ARG A 126 17.09 -8.76 15.39
CA ARG A 126 17.69 -9.31 14.17
C ARG A 126 17.14 -8.71 12.87
N THR A 127 16.18 -7.78 12.95
CA THR A 127 15.49 -7.27 11.75
C THR A 127 16.01 -5.89 11.34
N SER A 128 16.47 -5.79 10.09
CA SER A 128 16.73 -4.53 9.38
C SER A 128 15.56 -4.22 8.46
N VAL A 129 15.17 -2.96 8.34
CA VAL A 129 14.07 -2.55 7.46
C VAL A 129 14.61 -1.68 6.35
N VAL A 130 14.13 -1.91 5.13
CA VAL A 130 14.42 -1.08 3.96
C VAL A 130 13.12 -0.75 3.22
N THR A 131 13.09 0.38 2.53
CA THR A 131 11.94 0.77 1.71
C THR A 131 12.34 1.66 0.54
N ILE A 132 11.40 1.89 -0.38
CA ILE A 132 11.51 2.86 -1.47
C ILE A 132 10.32 3.80 -1.40
N LEU A 133 10.56 5.09 -1.58
CA LEU A 133 9.55 6.12 -1.65
C LEU A 133 9.44 6.68 -3.07
N ARG A 134 8.36 7.42 -3.27
CA ARG A 134 8.04 8.10 -4.52
C ARG A 134 7.34 9.40 -4.19
N ASN A 135 7.44 10.37 -5.09
CA ASN A 135 6.59 11.56 -5.11
C ASN A 135 5.12 11.14 -4.88
N PRO A 136 4.44 11.73 -3.88
CA PRO A 136 3.12 11.29 -3.48
C PRO A 136 2.08 11.47 -4.59
N VAL A 137 2.21 12.51 -5.43
CA VAL A 137 1.29 12.77 -6.55
C VAL A 137 1.46 11.70 -7.63
N ASP A 138 2.69 11.46 -8.07
CA ASP A 138 2.98 10.45 -9.11
C ASP A 138 2.60 9.04 -8.65
N ARG A 139 2.75 8.76 -7.34
CA ARG A 139 2.29 7.51 -6.76
C ARG A 139 0.76 7.37 -6.85
N VAL A 140 0.00 8.44 -6.64
CA VAL A 140 -1.49 8.44 -6.78
C VAL A 140 -1.89 8.19 -8.23
N PHE A 141 -1.30 8.90 -9.19
CA PHE A 141 -1.55 8.66 -10.63
C PHE A 141 -1.25 7.22 -11.02
N SER A 142 -0.09 6.70 -10.62
CA SER A 142 0.30 5.33 -10.91
C SER A 142 -0.60 4.28 -10.22
N THR A 143 -1.19 4.62 -9.07
CA THR A 143 -2.17 3.76 -8.37
C THR A 143 -3.53 3.76 -9.08
N TYR A 144 -3.94 4.91 -9.61
CA TYR A 144 -5.15 5.02 -10.43
C TYR A 144 -5.02 4.19 -11.72
N GLU A 145 -3.98 4.46 -12.51
CA GLU A 145 -3.69 3.73 -13.76
C GLU A 145 -3.57 2.23 -13.50
N PHE A 146 -2.81 1.92 -12.45
CA PHE A 146 -2.94 0.75 -11.59
C PHE A 146 -4.27 0.01 -11.69
N SER A 147 -5.17 0.58 -10.89
CA SER A 147 -6.43 -0.02 -10.53
C SER A 147 -7.28 -0.22 -11.78
N VAL A 148 -7.20 0.72 -12.72
CA VAL A 148 -7.91 0.68 -14.00
C VAL A 148 -7.40 -0.48 -14.86
N GLU A 149 -6.09 -0.59 -15.06
CA GLU A 149 -5.48 -1.61 -15.91
C GLU A 149 -5.85 -3.01 -15.40
N VAL A 150 -5.60 -3.28 -14.12
CA VAL A 150 -5.84 -4.61 -13.53
C VAL A 150 -7.33 -4.93 -13.50
N ALA A 151 -8.19 -3.96 -13.20
CA ALA A 151 -9.64 -4.16 -13.22
C ALA A 151 -10.17 -4.41 -14.64
N ALA A 152 -9.63 -3.74 -15.66
CA ALA A 152 -10.04 -3.89 -17.05
C ALA A 152 -9.81 -5.31 -17.59
N ARG A 153 -8.79 -6.02 -17.08
CA ARG A 153 -8.53 -7.43 -17.44
C ARG A 153 -9.73 -8.34 -17.16
N PHE A 154 -10.61 -7.99 -16.22
CA PHE A 154 -11.83 -8.76 -15.92
C PHE A 154 -12.97 -8.51 -16.90
N LEU A 155 -12.91 -7.50 -17.77
CA LEU A 155 -13.97 -7.18 -18.72
C LEU A 155 -14.11 -8.22 -19.85
N VAL A 156 -13.16 -9.15 -19.97
CA VAL A 156 -13.29 -10.36 -20.80
C VAL A 156 -14.48 -11.23 -20.38
N HIS A 157 -14.93 -11.12 -19.13
CA HIS A 157 -16.09 -11.85 -18.63
C HIS A 157 -17.41 -11.18 -19.04
N PRO A 158 -18.47 -11.97 -19.31
CA PRO A 158 -19.73 -11.44 -19.82
C PRO A 158 -20.44 -10.52 -18.81
N ASN A 159 -20.26 -10.73 -17.51
CA ASN A 159 -20.84 -9.90 -16.46
C ASN A 159 -20.01 -9.99 -15.17
N LEU A 160 -20.30 -9.09 -14.23
CA LEU A 160 -19.60 -8.99 -12.95
C LEU A 160 -19.71 -10.30 -12.13
N THR A 161 -20.86 -10.98 -12.16
CA THR A 161 -21.06 -12.25 -11.45
C THR A 161 -20.10 -13.32 -11.95
N SER A 162 -19.95 -13.46 -13.26
CA SER A 162 -19.00 -14.38 -13.89
C SER A 162 -17.55 -14.05 -13.49
N ALA A 163 -17.18 -12.78 -13.50
CA ALA A 163 -15.85 -12.34 -13.07
C ALA A 163 -15.57 -12.64 -11.59
N LYS A 164 -16.55 -12.42 -10.71
CA LYS A 164 -16.46 -12.72 -9.27
C LYS A 164 -16.33 -14.23 -9.02
N LEU A 165 -17.13 -15.06 -9.70
CA LEU A 165 -17.04 -16.52 -9.57
C LEU A 165 -15.68 -17.06 -10.02
N MET A 166 -15.15 -16.57 -11.14
CA MET A 166 -13.82 -16.96 -11.61
C MET A 166 -12.73 -16.52 -10.64
N THR A 167 -12.82 -15.30 -10.10
CA THR A 167 -11.92 -14.82 -9.05
C THR A 167 -11.90 -15.78 -7.85
N THR A 168 -13.06 -16.12 -7.28
CA THR A 168 -13.14 -17.04 -6.13
C THR A 168 -12.57 -18.41 -6.45
N ARG A 169 -12.82 -18.93 -7.66
CA ARG A 169 -12.27 -20.22 -8.09
C ARG A 169 -10.75 -20.20 -8.22
N VAL A 170 -10.17 -19.10 -8.73
CA VAL A 170 -8.71 -18.94 -8.84
C VAL A 170 -8.10 -18.81 -7.45
N LEU A 171 -8.67 -17.97 -6.57
CA LEU A 171 -8.18 -17.80 -5.19
C LEU A 171 -8.21 -19.09 -4.37
N THR A 172 -9.19 -19.96 -4.60
CA THR A 172 -9.33 -21.22 -3.87
C THR A 172 -8.47 -22.36 -4.43
N LYS A 173 -8.13 -22.33 -5.73
CA LYS A 173 -7.35 -23.39 -6.39
C LYS A 173 -5.87 -23.07 -6.56
N SER A 174 -5.51 -21.80 -6.59
CA SER A 174 -4.13 -21.35 -6.77
C SER A 174 -3.36 -21.41 -5.46
N ARG A 175 -2.22 -22.09 -5.45
CA ARG A 175 -1.19 -21.92 -4.41
C ARG A 175 -0.38 -20.63 -4.58
N ALA A 176 -0.53 -19.97 -5.74
CA ALA A 176 0.14 -18.72 -6.05
C ALA A 176 -0.69 -17.53 -5.58
N VAL A 177 0.01 -16.52 -5.07
CA VAL A 177 -0.56 -15.30 -4.50
C VAL A 177 -1.15 -14.44 -5.60
N SER A 178 -2.41 -14.06 -5.46
CA SER A 178 -3.07 -13.14 -6.38
C SER A 178 -2.86 -11.68 -5.97
N THR A 179 -2.80 -10.78 -6.95
CA THR A 179 -2.93 -9.33 -6.71
C THR A 179 -4.19 -9.01 -5.90
N LEU A 180 -5.25 -9.81 -6.01
CA LEU A 180 -6.48 -9.64 -5.25
C LEU A 180 -6.39 -10.07 -3.77
N ASP A 181 -5.29 -10.68 -3.34
CA ASP A 181 -5.04 -11.04 -1.93
C ASP A 181 -4.16 -10.01 -1.21
N ILE A 182 -3.53 -9.12 -1.97
CA ILE A 182 -2.47 -8.23 -1.52
C ILE A 182 -3.04 -6.83 -1.21
N TRP A 183 -2.67 -6.25 -0.07
CA TRP A 183 -2.95 -4.83 0.18
C TRP A 183 -2.12 -3.92 -0.74
N PRO A 184 -2.66 -2.83 -1.32
CA PRO A 184 -4.01 -2.31 -1.23
C PRO A 184 -4.95 -2.88 -2.31
N TRP A 185 -4.42 -3.67 -3.24
CA TRP A 185 -5.09 -4.12 -4.45
C TRP A 185 -6.32 -4.99 -4.20
N LYS A 186 -6.33 -5.75 -3.10
CA LYS A 186 -7.50 -6.51 -2.63
C LYS A 186 -8.75 -5.67 -2.41
N TYR A 187 -8.59 -4.35 -2.24
CA TYR A 187 -9.70 -3.40 -2.15
C TYR A 187 -9.88 -2.61 -3.44
N LEU A 188 -8.79 -2.06 -3.98
CA LEU A 188 -8.85 -1.12 -5.11
C LEU A 188 -9.27 -1.80 -6.42
N VAL A 189 -8.79 -3.01 -6.69
CA VAL A 189 -9.11 -3.72 -7.94
C VAL A 189 -10.57 -4.17 -7.96
N PRO A 190 -11.14 -4.79 -6.90
CA PRO A 190 -12.57 -5.09 -6.89
C PRO A 190 -13.46 -3.85 -7.02
N TRP A 191 -13.12 -2.75 -6.34
CA TRP A 191 -13.84 -1.48 -6.42
C TRP A 191 -13.84 -0.91 -7.86
N MET A 192 -12.66 -0.80 -8.48
CA MET A 192 -12.54 -0.31 -9.85
C MET A 192 -13.21 -1.26 -10.87
N ARG A 193 -13.14 -2.57 -10.63
CA ARG A 193 -13.83 -3.56 -11.47
C ARG A 193 -15.33 -3.33 -11.50
N GLU A 194 -15.96 -3.10 -10.34
CA GLU A 194 -17.40 -2.84 -10.27
C GLU A 194 -17.80 -1.58 -11.07
N ASP A 195 -17.02 -0.51 -10.95
CA ASP A 195 -17.22 0.72 -11.74
C ASP A 195 -17.09 0.47 -13.25
N LEU A 196 -16.06 -0.25 -13.70
CA LEU A 196 -15.85 -0.55 -15.12
C LEU A 196 -16.98 -1.40 -15.72
N PHE A 197 -17.49 -2.40 -14.99
CA PHE A 197 -18.63 -3.19 -15.43
C PHE A 197 -19.90 -2.32 -15.54
N ALA A 198 -20.19 -1.49 -14.54
CA ALA A 198 -21.34 -0.59 -14.57
C ALA A 198 -21.31 0.35 -15.79
N ARG A 199 -20.14 0.93 -16.09
CA ARG A 199 -19.98 1.80 -17.28
C ARG A 199 -20.11 1.03 -18.58
N ARG A 200 -19.51 -0.15 -18.69
CA ARG A 200 -19.65 -1.01 -19.89
C ARG A 200 -21.11 -1.36 -20.16
N ASP A 201 -21.83 -1.78 -19.13
CA ASP A 201 -23.22 -2.19 -19.26
C ASP A 201 -24.11 -0.98 -19.63
N ALA A 202 -23.86 0.20 -19.06
CA ALA A 202 -24.53 1.44 -19.46
C ALA A 202 -24.27 1.82 -20.94
N ARG A 203 -23.04 1.66 -21.44
CA ARG A 203 -22.73 1.88 -22.87
C ARG A 203 -23.51 0.92 -23.77
N GLY A 204 -23.63 -0.34 -23.36
CA GLY A 204 -24.39 -1.36 -24.08
C GLY A 204 -25.90 -1.07 -24.15
N VAL A 205 -26.48 -0.51 -23.09
CA VAL A 205 -27.92 -0.18 -23.01
C VAL A 205 -28.25 1.11 -23.75
N TYR A 206 -27.44 2.16 -23.60
CA TYR A 206 -27.83 3.51 -24.01
C TYR A 206 -27.24 3.99 -25.34
N LYS A 207 -26.50 3.15 -26.09
CA LYS A 207 -25.72 3.56 -27.29
C LYS A 207 -25.00 4.90 -27.06
N VAL A 208 -24.42 5.07 -25.87
CA VAL A 208 -23.72 6.30 -25.48
C VAL A 208 -22.60 6.51 -26.49
N HIS A 209 -22.67 7.61 -27.24
CA HIS A 209 -21.61 7.94 -28.17
C HIS A 209 -20.38 8.32 -27.36
N SER A 210 -19.29 7.58 -27.56
CA SER A 210 -18.02 7.87 -26.93
C SER A 210 -17.66 9.32 -27.23
N SER A 211 -17.52 10.11 -26.17
CA SER A 211 -17.13 11.50 -26.30
C SER A 211 -15.69 11.52 -26.82
N LYS A 212 -15.42 12.19 -27.95
CA LYS A 212 -14.05 12.45 -28.44
C LYS A 212 -13.37 13.39 -27.44
N LYS A 213 -12.92 12.86 -26.31
CA LYS A 213 -12.28 13.63 -25.24
C LYS A 213 -10.77 13.57 -25.36
N VAL A 214 -10.15 14.71 -25.11
CA VAL A 214 -8.70 14.95 -25.19
C VAL A 214 -7.98 14.56 -23.89
N ASN A 215 -8.72 14.37 -22.77
CA ASN A 215 -8.15 14.07 -21.45
C ASN A 215 -8.37 12.61 -21.05
N ALA A 216 -7.29 11.84 -20.97
CA ALA A 216 -7.29 10.42 -20.56
C ALA A 216 -7.77 10.17 -19.12
N TYR A 217 -7.77 11.20 -18.26
CA TYR A 217 -8.20 11.11 -16.87
C TYR A 217 -9.64 11.62 -16.64
N ASP A 218 -10.37 12.00 -17.70
CA ASP A 218 -11.76 12.45 -17.62
C ASP A 218 -12.64 11.81 -18.71
N VAL A 219 -12.65 10.49 -18.78
CA VAL A 219 -13.47 9.70 -19.72
C VAL A 219 -14.58 8.96 -18.99
N ASP A 220 -15.55 9.73 -18.45
CA ASP A 220 -16.62 9.21 -17.59
C ASP A 220 -17.45 8.10 -18.25
N ASP A 221 -17.60 8.06 -19.58
CA ASP A 221 -18.30 6.96 -20.21
C ASP A 221 -17.51 5.64 -20.19
N MET A 222 -16.20 5.67 -19.99
CA MET A 222 -15.30 4.50 -20.06
C MET A 222 -14.81 4.02 -18.69
N VAL A 223 -14.30 4.94 -17.86
CA VAL A 223 -13.68 4.66 -16.56
C VAL A 223 -13.97 5.80 -15.59
N MET A 224 -13.98 5.51 -14.29
CA MET A 224 -14.08 6.51 -13.23
C MET A 224 -13.08 7.65 -13.47
N PRO A 225 -13.53 8.91 -13.69
CA PRO A 225 -12.62 10.03 -13.83
C PRO A 225 -11.71 10.19 -12.60
N LEU A 226 -10.46 10.61 -12.81
CA LEU A 226 -9.48 10.73 -11.73
C LEU A 226 -9.98 11.63 -10.59
N HIS A 227 -10.65 12.74 -10.91
CA HIS A 227 -11.21 13.64 -9.90
C HIS A 227 -12.29 12.97 -9.03
N ARG A 228 -13.05 12.01 -9.60
CA ARG A 228 -14.02 11.21 -8.83
C ARG A 228 -13.28 10.17 -7.99
N TYR A 229 -12.29 9.50 -8.58
CA TYR A 229 -11.46 8.51 -7.90
C TYR A 229 -10.76 9.07 -6.66
N ILE A 230 -10.06 10.19 -6.77
CA ILE A 230 -9.28 10.75 -5.65
C ILE A 230 -10.15 11.29 -4.51
N ASN A 231 -11.40 11.66 -4.79
CA ASN A 231 -12.34 12.19 -3.79
C ASN A 231 -13.26 11.10 -3.22
N ASP A 232 -13.14 9.86 -3.69
CA ASP A 232 -13.95 8.74 -3.20
C ASP A 232 -13.51 8.33 -1.76
N PRO A 233 -14.45 7.98 -0.87
CA PRO A 233 -14.12 7.48 0.47
C PRO A 233 -13.12 6.31 0.48
N VAL A 234 -13.15 5.42 -0.51
CA VAL A 234 -12.20 4.31 -0.67
C VAL A 234 -10.78 4.84 -0.90
N ALA A 235 -10.62 5.84 -1.76
CA ALA A 235 -9.32 6.47 -2.00
C ALA A 235 -8.81 7.21 -0.76
N HIS A 236 -9.68 7.92 -0.05
CA HIS A 236 -9.33 8.59 1.21
C HIS A 236 -8.91 7.60 2.31
N GLU A 237 -9.49 6.40 2.30
CA GLU A 237 -9.12 5.34 3.23
C GLU A 237 -7.77 4.71 2.84
N ILE A 238 -7.55 4.40 1.56
CA ILE A 238 -6.47 3.49 1.18
C ILE A 238 -5.26 4.21 0.57
N ILE A 239 -5.48 5.27 -0.21
CA ILE A 239 -4.47 5.86 -1.09
C ILE A 239 -3.86 7.12 -0.47
N HIS A 240 -4.71 8.01 0.03
CA HIS A 240 -4.29 9.27 0.65
C HIS A 240 -3.40 9.01 1.86
N ASN A 241 -2.20 9.61 1.85
CA ASN A 241 -1.15 9.37 2.84
C ASN A 241 -0.77 7.89 3.02
N GLY A 242 -1.08 7.02 2.05
CA GLY A 242 -0.90 5.58 2.21
C GLY A 242 0.56 5.18 2.49
N ALA A 243 1.55 5.88 1.91
CA ALA A 243 2.98 5.63 2.20
C ALA A 243 3.29 5.95 3.67
N THR A 244 2.86 7.12 4.14
CA THR A 244 3.01 7.53 5.55
C THR A 244 2.36 6.52 6.47
N PHE A 245 1.11 6.12 6.22
CA PHE A 245 0.43 5.13 7.05
C PHE A 245 1.08 3.75 6.99
N GLN A 246 1.67 3.38 5.87
CA GLN A 246 2.41 2.12 5.75
C GLN A 246 3.72 2.15 6.56
N ILE A 247 4.45 3.27 6.54
CA ILE A 247 5.66 3.47 7.36
C ILE A 247 5.31 3.54 8.85
N THR A 248 4.18 4.16 9.20
CA THR A 248 3.76 4.30 10.60
C THR A 248 3.00 3.08 11.13
N GLY A 249 2.76 2.05 10.30
CA GLY A 249 2.07 0.86 10.75
C GLY A 249 0.60 1.13 11.11
N LEU A 250 -0.04 2.04 10.38
CA LEU A 250 -1.38 2.51 10.66
C LEU A 250 -2.39 2.10 9.59
N THR A 251 -2.02 1.45 8.49
CA THR A 251 -2.98 1.14 7.40
C THR A 251 -4.19 0.35 7.90
N ASN A 252 -5.25 0.25 7.08
CA ASN A 252 -6.37 -0.65 7.38
C ASN A 252 -6.00 -2.15 7.34
N ASN A 253 -4.74 -2.48 7.07
CA ASN A 253 -4.16 -3.82 7.14
C ASN A 253 -3.13 -3.95 8.28
N SER A 254 -3.11 -3.01 9.22
CA SER A 254 -2.18 -3.02 10.35
C SER A 254 -2.46 -4.17 11.32
N TYR A 255 -1.38 -4.72 11.90
CA TYR A 255 -1.38 -5.67 13.01
C TYR A 255 -1.54 -5.00 14.37
N PHE A 256 -1.65 -3.67 14.42
CA PHE A 256 -1.95 -2.90 15.62
C PHE A 256 -3.45 -2.61 15.70
N ASP A 257 -4.12 -3.14 16.71
CA ASP A 257 -5.58 -3.04 16.87
C ASP A 257 -6.08 -1.57 16.95
N GLY A 258 -5.27 -0.66 17.52
CA GLY A 258 -5.62 0.76 17.62
C GLY A 258 -5.39 1.58 16.34
N ALA A 259 -4.88 0.98 15.25
CA ALA A 259 -4.51 1.69 14.04
C ALA A 259 -5.70 2.44 13.41
N HIS A 260 -6.87 1.80 13.43
CA HIS A 260 -8.10 2.37 12.88
C HIS A 260 -8.54 3.63 13.64
N GLU A 261 -8.44 3.63 14.98
CA GLU A 261 -8.84 4.77 15.79
C GLU A 261 -7.88 5.95 15.59
N VAL A 262 -6.56 5.70 15.60
CA VAL A 262 -5.55 6.73 15.32
C VAL A 262 -5.80 7.36 13.95
N ARG A 263 -6.05 6.55 12.92
CA ARG A 263 -6.34 7.07 11.57
C ARG A 263 -7.65 7.82 11.50
N HIS A 264 -8.70 7.33 12.15
CA HIS A 264 -9.97 8.04 12.22
C HIS A 264 -9.76 9.44 12.79
N CYS A 265 -9.01 9.55 13.89
CA CYS A 265 -8.69 10.82 14.52
C CYS A 265 -7.88 11.77 13.63
N VAL A 266 -6.85 11.27 12.94
CA VAL A 266 -6.03 12.10 12.03
C VAL A 266 -6.81 12.53 10.79
N ARG A 267 -7.72 11.69 10.28
CA ARG A 267 -8.61 12.07 9.16
C ARG A 267 -9.62 13.13 9.59
N LYS A 268 -10.14 13.03 10.81
CA LYS A 268 -11.10 13.99 11.38
C LYS A 268 -10.44 15.32 11.77
N HIS A 269 -9.20 15.25 12.25
CA HIS A 269 -8.40 16.39 12.74
C HIS A 269 -7.02 16.39 12.05
N PRO A 270 -6.90 16.96 10.84
CA PRO A 270 -5.68 16.88 10.02
C PRO A 270 -4.41 17.47 10.67
N ASP A 271 -4.57 18.40 11.62
CA ASP A 271 -3.48 18.99 12.39
C ASP A 271 -2.74 17.95 13.26
N LEU A 272 -3.44 16.92 13.75
CA LEU A 272 -2.84 15.77 14.43
C LEU A 272 -1.94 14.94 13.50
N GLY A 273 -2.10 15.07 12.18
CA GLY A 273 -1.26 14.43 11.17
C GLY A 273 0.22 14.79 11.28
N ARG A 274 0.55 15.95 11.88
CA ARG A 274 1.95 16.31 12.15
C ARG A 274 2.63 15.32 13.09
N ILE A 275 1.92 14.79 14.08
CA ILE A 275 2.46 13.81 15.02
C ILE A 275 2.77 12.50 14.28
N VAL A 276 1.87 12.05 13.40
CA VAL A 276 2.09 10.86 12.56
C VAL A 276 3.28 11.05 11.63
N LEU A 277 3.43 12.25 11.04
CA LEU A 277 4.55 12.57 10.17
C LEU A 277 5.89 12.48 10.91
N GLU A 278 5.99 12.98 12.14
CA GLU A 278 7.22 12.88 12.93
C GLU A 278 7.56 11.42 13.28
N VAL A 279 6.57 10.59 13.61
CA VAL A 279 6.80 9.14 13.78
C VAL A 279 7.28 8.50 12.47
N ALA A 280 6.72 8.90 11.32
CA ALA A 280 7.14 8.39 10.02
C ALA A 280 8.60 8.73 9.72
N LYS A 281 9.01 9.99 9.91
CA LYS A 281 10.39 10.45 9.73
C LYS A 281 11.35 9.69 10.65
N ASN A 282 11.03 9.60 11.94
CA ASN A 282 11.86 8.87 12.90
C ASN A 282 12.06 7.39 12.50
N ARG A 283 11.02 6.74 11.94
CA ARG A 283 11.16 5.36 11.46
C ARG A 283 11.99 5.25 10.20
N LEU A 284 11.83 6.17 9.24
CA LEU A 284 12.69 6.25 8.06
C LEU A 284 14.15 6.47 8.47
N ASP A 285 14.39 7.33 9.46
CA ASP A 285 15.69 7.58 10.08
C ASP A 285 16.24 6.39 10.87
N GLN A 286 15.48 5.31 11.03
CA GLN A 286 15.94 4.06 11.65
C GLN A 286 16.05 2.91 10.64
N MET A 287 15.58 3.10 9.41
CA MET A 287 15.73 2.10 8.34
C MET A 287 17.19 2.04 7.90
N LEU A 288 17.63 0.83 7.52
CA LEU A 288 18.97 0.60 6.98
C LEU A 288 19.17 1.34 5.66
N TYR A 289 18.10 1.45 4.87
CA TYR A 289 18.10 2.12 3.58
C TYR A 289 16.70 2.60 3.20
N VAL A 290 16.63 3.79 2.62
CA VAL A 290 15.44 4.39 2.01
C VAL A 290 15.84 4.91 0.64
N GLY A 291 15.26 4.34 -0.42
CA GLY A 291 15.48 4.81 -1.79
C GLY A 291 14.37 5.74 -2.27
N LEU A 292 14.65 6.46 -3.36
CA LEU A 292 13.68 7.30 -4.06
C LEU A 292 13.50 6.79 -5.50
N THR A 293 12.24 6.75 -5.95
CA THR A 293 11.90 6.31 -7.32
C THR A 293 12.40 7.30 -8.35
N GLU A 294 12.35 8.59 -8.03
CA GLU A 294 12.77 9.70 -8.88
C GLU A 294 14.29 9.69 -9.12
N ASP A 295 15.05 9.33 -8.09
CA ASP A 295 16.52 9.25 -8.12
C ASP A 295 16.99 7.79 -8.21
N HIS A 296 16.44 7.05 -9.19
CA HIS A 296 16.58 5.59 -9.24
C HIS A 296 18.03 5.10 -9.36
N GLU A 297 18.86 5.74 -10.20
CA GLU A 297 20.25 5.34 -10.40
C GLU A 297 21.07 5.47 -9.10
N GLU A 298 20.96 6.62 -8.44
CA GLU A 298 21.65 6.89 -7.18
C GLU A 298 21.13 5.98 -6.07
N SER A 299 19.81 5.82 -5.97
CA SER A 299 19.16 4.91 -5.03
C SER A 299 19.66 3.47 -5.24
N ALA A 300 19.73 2.99 -6.48
CA ALA A 300 20.22 1.65 -6.81
C ALA A 300 21.71 1.46 -6.44
N ARG A 301 22.56 2.45 -6.72
CA ARG A 301 23.98 2.43 -6.30
C ARG A 301 24.11 2.38 -4.78
N LEU A 302 23.39 3.24 -4.07
CA LEU A 302 23.41 3.26 -2.61
C LEU A 302 22.89 1.94 -2.02
N PHE A 303 21.84 1.35 -2.60
CA PHE A 303 21.34 0.04 -2.20
C PHE A 303 22.40 -1.06 -2.37
N ALA A 304 23.12 -1.07 -3.50
CA ALA A 304 24.18 -2.04 -3.73
C ALA A 304 25.31 -1.94 -2.68
N HIS A 305 25.68 -0.73 -2.27
CA HIS A 305 26.70 -0.51 -1.25
C HIS A 305 26.20 -0.80 0.18
N MET A 306 25.01 -0.31 0.53
CA MET A 306 24.46 -0.41 1.89
C MET A 306 23.89 -1.79 2.20
N VAL A 307 23.24 -2.44 1.23
CA VAL A 307 22.58 -3.74 1.43
C VAL A 307 23.36 -4.83 0.72
N GLY A 308 23.62 -4.66 -0.58
CA GLY A 308 24.25 -5.70 -1.41
C GLY A 308 25.61 -6.17 -0.89
N ALA A 309 26.53 -5.24 -0.63
CA ALA A 309 27.86 -5.56 -0.13
C ALA A 309 27.82 -6.30 1.21
N GLN A 310 26.92 -5.91 2.12
CA GLN A 310 26.78 -6.54 3.42
C GLN A 310 26.19 -7.96 3.32
N VAL A 311 25.18 -8.17 2.47
CA VAL A 311 24.63 -9.53 2.24
C VAL A 311 25.72 -10.46 1.70
N LEU A 312 26.51 -10.00 0.72
CA LEU A 312 27.61 -10.78 0.15
C LEU A 312 28.71 -11.05 1.18
N SER A 313 29.02 -10.09 2.05
CA SER A 313 29.95 -10.26 3.15
C SER A 313 29.50 -11.32 4.14
N GLN A 314 28.23 -11.27 4.57
CA GLN A 314 27.66 -12.23 5.52
C GLN A 314 27.54 -13.63 4.94
N SER A 315 27.37 -13.75 3.62
CA SER A 315 27.27 -15.02 2.91
C SER A 315 28.65 -15.65 2.60
N GLY A 316 29.76 -15.00 2.97
CA GLY A 316 31.11 -15.46 2.65
C GLY A 316 31.46 -15.37 1.16
N THR A 317 30.66 -14.65 0.36
CA THR A 317 30.82 -14.54 -1.10
C THR A 317 31.77 -13.42 -1.53
N LEU A 318 32.24 -12.58 -0.59
CA LEU A 318 33.20 -11.50 -0.86
C LEU A 318 34.65 -11.96 -1.11
N THR A 319 34.95 -13.26 -1.11
CA THR A 319 36.17 -13.76 -1.77
C THR A 319 35.89 -13.97 -3.25
N LEU A 320 35.86 -12.90 -4.02
CA LEU A 320 36.02 -12.97 -5.47
C LEU A 320 37.24 -12.15 -5.87
N ASP A 321 38.23 -12.90 -6.36
CA ASP A 321 39.40 -12.47 -7.08
C ASP A 321 39.13 -11.24 -7.95
N LEU A 322 39.75 -10.12 -7.58
CA LEU A 322 40.13 -9.09 -8.54
C LEU A 322 41.28 -9.66 -9.38
N LYS A 323 40.98 -10.58 -10.30
CA LYS A 323 41.81 -10.79 -11.48
C LYS A 323 41.20 -10.00 -12.61
N GLU A 324 41.91 -8.95 -12.99
CA GLU A 324 41.72 -8.25 -14.25
C GLU A 324 41.84 -9.26 -15.40
N ASP A 325 40.75 -9.56 -16.07
CA ASP A 325 40.79 -10.27 -17.35
C ASP A 325 40.73 -9.24 -18.49
N LEU A 326 41.87 -9.10 -19.17
CA LEU A 326 42.00 -8.48 -20.49
C LEU A 326 41.33 -9.36 -21.57
N PRO A 327 40.91 -8.76 -22.70
CA PRO A 327 39.92 -9.37 -23.59
C PRO A 327 40.54 -10.42 -24.52
N ILE A 328 39.82 -11.53 -24.70
CA ILE A 328 40.06 -12.47 -25.79
C ILE A 328 38.78 -12.53 -26.63
N GLU A 329 38.86 -11.96 -27.83
CA GLU A 329 37.95 -12.28 -28.93
C GLU A 329 38.04 -13.77 -29.26
N THR A 330 36.90 -14.45 -29.39
CA THR A 330 36.61 -15.28 -30.57
C THR A 330 35.15 -15.74 -30.57
N ASP A 331 34.52 -15.52 -31.72
CA ASP A 331 33.18 -15.96 -32.12
C ASP A 331 32.94 -17.47 -31.97
N SER A 332 31.72 -17.84 -31.57
CA SER A 332 30.91 -18.87 -32.24
C SER A 332 29.50 -18.91 -31.65
N HIS A 333 28.53 -18.44 -32.42
CA HIS A 333 27.10 -18.66 -32.18
C HIS A 333 26.70 -20.12 -32.43
N PRO A 334 25.76 -20.63 -31.63
CA PRO A 334 24.70 -21.47 -32.16
C PRO A 334 23.33 -20.82 -31.95
N SER A 335 22.53 -20.90 -33.00
CA SER A 335 21.15 -20.46 -33.15
C SER A 335 20.19 -21.03 -32.10
N MET A 336 19.36 -20.15 -31.53
CA MET A 336 18.12 -20.53 -30.82
C MET A 336 17.13 -21.11 -31.83
N GLU A 337 16.73 -22.36 -31.65
CA GLU A 337 15.44 -22.83 -32.16
C GLU A 337 14.32 -22.45 -31.18
N PRO A 338 13.08 -22.21 -31.67
CA PRO A 338 11.98 -21.75 -30.85
C PRO A 338 11.30 -22.93 -30.15
N GLU A 339 11.16 -22.87 -28.83
CA GLU A 339 10.32 -23.80 -28.09
C GLU A 339 8.84 -23.49 -28.32
N ASP A 340 8.10 -24.55 -28.62
CA ASP A 340 6.69 -24.55 -29.02
C ASP A 340 5.76 -23.90 -27.98
N GLU A 341 4.96 -22.97 -28.49
CA GLU A 341 3.94 -22.22 -27.76
C GLU A 341 2.69 -23.10 -27.58
N GLU A 342 2.67 -23.91 -26.51
CA GLU A 342 1.46 -24.62 -26.10
C GLU A 342 0.48 -23.65 -25.41
N THR A 343 -0.70 -23.54 -26.01
CA THR A 343 -1.76 -22.57 -25.81
C THR A 343 -2.47 -22.67 -24.46
N ASN A 344 -1.78 -22.35 -23.37
CA ASN A 344 -2.39 -22.12 -22.05
C ASN A 344 -1.68 -21.05 -21.18
N GLY A 345 -0.72 -20.32 -21.76
CA GLY A 345 0.15 -19.39 -21.04
C GLY A 345 -0.45 -18.04 -20.64
N HIS A 346 -1.62 -17.65 -21.15
CA HIS A 346 -2.11 -16.28 -20.97
C HIS A 346 -2.69 -15.96 -19.58
N LEU A 347 -2.84 -16.96 -18.69
CA LEU A 347 -3.43 -16.76 -17.35
C LEU A 347 -2.39 -16.79 -16.21
N HIS A 348 -1.18 -17.32 -16.44
CA HIS A 348 -0.25 -17.65 -15.36
C HIS A 348 0.83 -16.58 -15.09
N THR A 349 0.97 -15.57 -15.94
CA THR A 349 1.98 -14.50 -15.79
C THR A 349 1.54 -13.33 -14.90
N TRP A 350 0.32 -13.37 -14.34
CA TRP A 350 -0.33 -12.20 -13.73
C TRP A 350 -0.42 -12.25 -12.19
N LEU A 351 0.44 -13.04 -11.56
CA LEU A 351 0.38 -13.30 -10.13
C LEU A 351 1.44 -12.47 -9.40
N ALA A 352 0.96 -11.39 -8.79
CA ALA A 352 1.63 -10.42 -7.92
C ALA A 352 2.37 -9.27 -8.64
N GLU A 353 1.78 -8.08 -8.52
CA GLU A 353 2.45 -6.79 -8.65
C GLU A 353 2.78 -6.17 -7.30
#